data_AF-A0AAU9J223-F1
#
_entry.id   AF-A0AAU9J223-F1
#
_cell.length_a   1.000
_cell.length_b   1.000
_cell.length_c   1.000
_cell.angle_alpha   90.00
_cell.angle_beta   90.00
_cell.angle_gamma   90.00
#
_symmetry.space_group_name_H-M   'P 1'
#
loop_
_entity.id
_entity.type
_entity.pdbx_description
1 polymer ?
#
loop_
_entity_poly.entity_id
_entity_poly.type
_entity_poly.pdbx_seq_one_letter_code
_entity_poly.pdbx_strand_id
1 'polypeptide(L)'
;MLFFILIFGVYAENLLEQLEKENRELKKAYTNLQKQIEQVSKLIDFGEKIHEDYTYNIENLEALIEEYQDEEDYSVKLDLAEELIPFIQGIIEDSKFYGGEINGFTTSQLNDVSFTLKTSIQIAKDRENTRTFETVYNELKNELINKDEIIMQLQIENAKLNGDLQTTIAEFEENKQKCNIEHTKLISLQDEINTLKRDHAESIEVLSESLKTQQKISHKKQLKDFKTIQESQDSLILDLQDKNADQTLLIEQLSVEKSSLASRLQLLENSNDRLQSELISRTSQLQAAHEKFDDFRKKVESETMNQITSIEGAEGKYKNEIKALDAQKAKMTEELTKCEKERDILITNSKQKDKRISNLESSKLDKNEIDEEEIEEEEETQQNFGRQIVENKEIIDGPMKEIAADIEHIIEEEIIIKKLSEIDKPEIRVRTRYDFGS
;
A
#
# COMPACT_ATOMS: atom_id res chain seq x y z
N MET A 1 40.91 223.00 -33.38
CA MET A 1 41.12 222.14 -32.20
C MET A 1 40.16 220.95 -32.12
N LEU A 2 38.86 221.09 -32.41
CA LEU A 2 37.90 219.95 -32.41
C LEU A 2 38.21 218.84 -33.44
N PHE A 3 38.83 219.16 -34.58
CA PHE A 3 39.19 218.17 -35.61
C PHE A 3 40.27 217.18 -35.17
N PHE A 4 41.16 217.58 -34.26
CA PHE A 4 42.23 216.70 -33.76
C PHE A 4 41.70 215.65 -32.78
N ILE A 5 40.68 215.95 -31.99
CA ILE A 5 40.09 214.98 -31.04
C ILE A 5 39.35 213.87 -31.79
N LEU A 6 38.66 214.19 -32.90
CA LEU A 6 37.98 213.20 -33.75
C LEU A 6 38.97 212.27 -34.48
N ILE A 7 40.11 212.80 -34.96
CA ILE A 7 41.12 211.96 -35.64
C ILE A 7 41.82 211.01 -34.65
N PHE A 8 42.12 211.48 -33.43
CA PHE A 8 42.74 210.63 -32.41
C PHE A 8 41.79 209.56 -31.85
N GLY A 9 40.49 209.84 -31.75
CA GLY A 9 39.48 208.84 -31.37
C GLY A 9 39.38 207.68 -32.36
N VAL A 10 39.35 207.99 -33.66
CA VAL A 10 39.26 206.98 -34.72
C VAL A 10 40.53 206.13 -34.82
N TYR A 11 41.72 206.72 -34.59
CA TYR A 11 42.97 205.95 -34.57
C TYR A 11 43.07 205.01 -33.37
N ALA A 12 42.58 205.41 -32.20
CA ALA A 12 42.55 204.55 -31.02
C ALA A 12 41.57 203.38 -31.19
N GLU A 13 40.37 203.62 -31.76
CA GLU A 13 39.41 202.55 -32.07
C GLU A 13 39.97 201.56 -33.10
N ASN A 14 40.60 202.05 -34.18
CA ASN A 14 41.21 201.17 -35.19
C ASN A 14 42.36 200.32 -34.60
N LEU A 15 43.17 200.89 -33.72
CA LEU A 15 44.26 200.15 -33.05
C LEU A 15 43.69 199.07 -32.13
N LEU A 16 42.59 199.36 -31.44
CA LEU A 16 41.90 198.42 -30.55
C LEU A 16 41.26 197.28 -31.33
N GLU A 17 40.62 197.59 -32.47
CA GLU A 17 40.03 196.60 -33.37
C GLU A 17 41.10 195.70 -34.02
N GLN A 18 42.25 196.27 -34.38
CA GLN A 18 43.39 195.53 -34.91
C GLN A 18 44.03 194.61 -33.85
N LEU A 19 44.17 195.09 -32.61
CA LEU A 19 44.65 194.30 -31.48
C LEU A 19 43.69 193.14 -31.14
N GLU A 20 42.38 193.40 -31.18
CA GLU A 20 41.36 192.35 -30.98
C GLU A 20 41.39 191.30 -32.08
N LYS A 21 41.66 191.69 -33.32
CA LYS A 21 41.80 190.77 -34.45
C LYS A 21 43.04 189.89 -34.29
N GLU A 22 44.19 190.47 -33.99
CA GLU A 22 45.43 189.73 -33.74
C GLU A 22 45.30 188.79 -32.54
N ASN A 23 44.62 189.22 -31.47
CA ASN A 23 44.36 188.36 -30.30
C ASN A 23 43.44 187.18 -30.67
N ARG A 24 42.43 187.39 -31.53
CA ARG A 24 41.59 186.30 -32.06
C ARG A 24 42.38 185.31 -32.94
N GLU A 25 43.28 185.81 -33.78
CA GLU A 25 44.15 184.97 -34.61
C GLU A 25 45.15 184.18 -33.75
N LEU A 26 45.73 184.81 -32.72
CA LEU A 26 46.61 184.14 -31.76
C LEU A 26 45.86 183.05 -30.98
N LYS A 27 44.62 183.33 -30.53
CA LYS A 27 43.76 182.31 -29.91
C LYS A 27 43.52 181.13 -30.84
N LYS A 28 43.23 181.37 -32.13
CA LYS A 28 43.06 180.28 -33.12
C LYS A 28 44.34 179.47 -33.34
N ALA A 29 45.49 180.13 -33.47
CA ALA A 29 46.77 179.45 -33.61
C ALA A 29 47.11 178.59 -32.38
N TYR A 30 46.88 179.12 -31.18
CA TYR A 30 47.04 178.37 -29.93
C TYR A 30 46.10 177.16 -29.86
N THR A 31 44.81 177.32 -30.21
CA THR A 31 43.85 176.21 -30.22
C THR A 31 44.25 175.12 -31.23
N ASN A 32 44.79 175.50 -32.39
CA ASN A 32 45.28 174.55 -33.40
C ASN A 32 46.54 173.84 -32.92
N LEU A 33 47.48 174.55 -32.30
CA LEU A 33 48.68 173.96 -31.73
C LEU A 33 48.31 172.96 -30.63
N GLN A 34 47.38 173.31 -29.75
CA GLN A 34 46.89 172.40 -28.71
C GLN A 34 46.28 171.12 -29.30
N LYS A 35 45.46 171.23 -30.36
CA LYS A 35 44.93 170.05 -31.08
C LYS A 35 46.05 169.20 -31.70
N GLN A 36 47.07 169.80 -32.28
CA GLN A 36 48.21 169.08 -32.85
C GLN A 36 49.03 168.39 -31.76
N ILE A 37 49.27 169.05 -30.63
CA ILE A 37 49.97 168.46 -29.47
C ILE A 37 49.14 167.29 -28.90
N GLU A 38 47.83 167.43 -28.75
CA GLU A 38 46.95 166.33 -28.32
C GLU A 38 46.97 165.14 -29.30
N GLN A 39 47.06 165.41 -30.61
CA GLN A 39 47.20 164.35 -31.63
C GLN A 39 48.55 163.65 -31.57
N VAL A 40 49.64 164.40 -31.36
CA VAL A 40 50.99 163.83 -31.18
C VAL A 40 51.07 163.02 -29.88
N SER A 41 50.50 163.51 -28.78
CA SER A 41 50.43 162.77 -27.51
C SER A 41 49.71 161.43 -27.69
N LYS A 42 48.56 161.41 -28.37
CA LYS A 42 47.83 160.16 -28.67
C LYS A 42 48.63 159.18 -29.53
N LEU A 43 49.45 159.69 -30.45
CA LEU A 43 50.33 158.85 -31.27
C LEU A 43 51.49 158.26 -30.45
N ILE A 44 52.02 159.01 -29.49
CA ILE A 44 53.03 158.53 -28.54
C ILE A 44 52.43 157.44 -27.65
N ASP A 45 51.29 157.72 -27.02
CA ASP A 45 50.58 156.74 -26.16
C ASP A 45 50.24 155.45 -26.95
N PHE A 46 49.85 155.58 -28.23
CA PHE A 46 49.58 154.45 -29.10
C PHE A 46 50.86 153.68 -29.47
N GLY A 47 51.97 154.37 -29.71
CA GLY A 47 53.26 153.75 -29.99
C GLY A 47 53.86 153.03 -28.77
N GLU A 48 53.63 153.55 -27.56
CA GLU A 48 53.99 152.87 -26.31
C GLU A 48 53.20 151.57 -26.15
N LYS A 49 51.89 151.59 -26.42
CA LYS A 49 51.06 150.39 -26.37
C LYS A 49 51.51 149.30 -27.36
N ILE A 50 51.84 149.68 -28.60
CA ILE A 50 52.37 148.72 -29.58
C ILE A 50 53.71 148.16 -29.13
N HIS A 51 54.54 148.95 -28.44
CA HIS A 51 55.80 148.47 -27.89
C HIS A 51 55.59 147.44 -26.78
N GLU A 52 54.61 147.67 -25.90
CA GLU A 52 54.21 146.72 -24.86
C GLU A 52 53.68 145.41 -25.46
N ASP A 53 52.77 145.49 -26.44
CA ASP A 53 52.22 144.33 -27.14
C ASP A 53 53.34 143.53 -27.85
N TYR A 54 54.27 144.23 -28.51
CA TYR A 54 55.44 143.61 -29.15
C TYR A 54 56.34 142.88 -28.15
N THR A 55 56.64 143.52 -27.02
CA THR A 55 57.49 142.95 -25.97
C THR A 55 56.84 141.72 -25.36
N TYR A 56 55.55 141.80 -25.05
CA TYR A 56 54.75 140.68 -24.56
C TYR A 56 54.76 139.50 -25.55
N ASN A 57 54.56 139.77 -26.84
CA ASN A 57 54.54 138.72 -27.86
C ASN A 57 55.90 138.03 -28.00
N ILE A 58 57.02 138.76 -27.84
CA ILE A 58 58.35 138.17 -27.86
C ILE A 58 58.62 137.32 -26.62
N GLU A 59 58.35 137.84 -25.42
CA GLU A 59 58.61 137.10 -24.18
C GLU A 59 57.86 135.77 -24.16
N ASN A 60 56.60 135.76 -24.59
CA ASN A 60 55.81 134.53 -24.69
C ASN A 60 56.31 133.59 -25.80
N LEU A 61 56.75 134.14 -26.93
CA LEU A 61 57.30 133.35 -28.02
C LEU A 61 58.62 132.66 -27.62
N GLU A 62 59.48 133.36 -26.89
CA GLU A 62 60.72 132.79 -26.34
C GLU A 62 60.41 131.67 -25.33
N ALA A 63 59.46 131.91 -24.41
CA ALA A 63 59.03 130.92 -23.44
C ALA A 63 58.44 129.65 -24.10
N LEU A 64 57.58 129.81 -25.09
CA LEU A 64 56.99 128.68 -25.84
C LEU A 64 58.03 127.91 -26.66
N ILE A 65 59.06 128.59 -27.19
CA ILE A 65 60.16 127.91 -27.90
C ILE A 65 60.98 127.06 -26.93
N GLU A 66 61.22 127.54 -25.70
CA GLU A 66 61.91 126.77 -24.66
C GLU A 66 61.09 125.54 -24.26
N GLU A 67 59.78 125.70 -24.00
CA GLU A 67 58.88 124.59 -23.68
C GLU A 67 58.80 123.56 -24.81
N TYR A 68 58.74 124.02 -26.07
CA TYR A 68 58.78 123.15 -27.24
C TYR A 68 60.08 122.32 -27.34
N GLN A 69 61.23 122.90 -26.97
CA GLN A 69 62.52 122.20 -27.01
C GLN A 69 62.61 121.11 -25.94
N ASP A 70 62.08 121.38 -24.75
CA ASP A 70 62.17 120.52 -23.58
C ASP A 70 61.11 119.42 -23.51
N GLU A 71 59.98 119.57 -24.21
CA GLU A 71 58.94 118.54 -24.25
C GLU A 71 59.50 117.21 -24.83
N GLU A 72 58.96 116.05 -24.44
CA GLU A 72 59.32 114.75 -25.01
C GLU A 72 58.16 114.17 -25.83
N ASP A 73 56.92 114.48 -25.45
CA ASP A 73 55.72 114.01 -26.12
C ASP A 73 55.53 114.74 -27.46
N TYR A 74 55.53 113.96 -28.53
CA TYR A 74 55.40 114.47 -29.89
C TYR A 74 54.04 115.16 -30.13
N SER A 75 52.96 114.70 -29.51
CA SER A 75 51.63 115.31 -29.65
C SER A 75 51.61 116.68 -28.99
N VAL A 76 52.14 116.77 -27.76
CA VAL A 76 52.23 118.03 -27.01
C VAL A 76 53.15 119.02 -27.72
N LYS A 77 54.27 118.56 -28.30
CA LYS A 77 55.12 119.38 -29.17
C LYS A 77 54.39 120.00 -30.34
N LEU A 78 53.50 119.25 -31.00
CA LEU A 78 52.75 119.78 -32.14
C LEU A 78 51.75 120.85 -31.73
N ASP A 79 51.13 120.69 -30.56
CA ASP A 79 50.21 121.69 -30.01
C ASP A 79 50.98 122.97 -29.61
N LEU A 80 52.12 122.84 -28.92
CA LEU A 80 53.00 123.98 -28.58
C LEU A 80 53.50 124.73 -29.84
N ALA A 81 53.86 124.00 -30.90
CA ALA A 81 54.27 124.60 -32.17
C ALA A 81 53.12 125.39 -32.84
N GLU A 82 51.87 124.96 -32.66
CA GLU A 82 50.70 125.68 -33.16
C GLU A 82 50.45 126.97 -32.38
N GLU A 83 50.69 126.96 -31.07
CA GLU A 83 50.57 128.13 -30.20
C GLU A 83 51.60 129.23 -30.51
N LEU A 84 52.74 128.91 -31.12
CA LEU A 84 53.71 129.91 -31.58
C LEU A 84 53.15 130.81 -32.70
N ILE A 85 52.22 130.31 -33.52
CA ILE A 85 51.73 131.02 -34.71
C ILE A 85 51.04 132.35 -34.36
N PRO A 86 50.08 132.41 -33.41
CA PRO A 86 49.49 133.66 -32.95
C PRO A 86 50.50 134.72 -32.48
N PHE A 87 51.56 134.33 -31.76
CA PHE A 87 52.57 135.28 -31.28
C PHE A 87 53.45 135.81 -32.42
N ILE A 88 53.82 134.96 -33.39
CA ILE A 88 54.49 135.41 -34.62
C ILE A 88 53.59 136.39 -35.39
N GLN A 89 52.28 136.15 -35.44
CA GLN A 89 51.32 137.06 -36.07
C GLN A 89 51.21 138.40 -35.35
N GLY A 90 51.19 138.41 -34.02
CA GLY A 90 51.25 139.64 -33.21
C GLY A 90 52.49 140.48 -33.53
N ILE A 91 53.67 139.85 -33.54
CA ILE A 91 54.95 140.50 -33.92
C ILE A 91 54.89 141.06 -35.35
N ILE A 92 54.29 140.33 -36.29
CA ILE A 92 54.07 140.79 -37.67
C ILE A 92 53.19 142.04 -37.71
N GLU A 93 52.11 142.08 -36.93
CA GLU A 93 51.21 143.23 -36.86
C GLU A 93 51.88 144.45 -36.25
N ASP A 94 52.60 144.26 -35.14
CA ASP A 94 53.34 145.31 -34.45
C ASP A 94 54.48 145.86 -35.33
N SER A 95 55.20 144.98 -36.06
CA SER A 95 56.28 145.39 -36.97
C SER A 95 55.86 146.33 -38.09
N LYS A 96 54.61 146.26 -38.54
CA LYS A 96 54.09 147.16 -39.58
C LYS A 96 54.03 148.61 -39.09
N PHE A 97 53.87 148.84 -37.79
CA PHE A 97 53.87 150.18 -37.20
C PHE A 97 55.26 150.84 -37.23
N TYR A 98 56.32 150.04 -37.06
CA TYR A 98 57.71 150.51 -37.03
C TYR A 98 58.39 150.54 -38.41
N GLY A 99 57.64 150.39 -39.50
CA GLY A 99 58.17 150.47 -40.87
C GLY A 99 58.48 149.11 -41.52
N GLY A 100 58.07 147.99 -40.92
CA GLY A 100 58.11 146.66 -41.53
C GLY A 100 59.41 145.87 -41.32
N GLU A 101 60.35 146.43 -40.54
CA GLU A 101 61.57 145.75 -40.13
C GLU A 101 61.80 145.99 -38.63
N ILE A 102 61.91 144.92 -37.85
CA ILE A 102 62.33 144.99 -36.45
C ILE A 102 63.41 143.95 -36.20
N ASN A 103 64.47 144.34 -35.49
CA ASN A 103 65.60 143.47 -35.10
C ASN A 103 66.24 142.72 -36.29
N GLY A 104 66.24 143.33 -37.47
CA GLY A 104 66.82 142.75 -38.70
C GLY A 104 65.92 141.72 -39.41
N PHE A 105 64.69 141.50 -38.94
CA PHE A 105 63.69 140.67 -39.61
C PHE A 105 62.65 141.54 -40.31
N THR A 106 62.47 141.24 -41.59
CA THR A 106 61.39 141.84 -42.39
C THR A 106 60.06 141.13 -42.11
N THR A 107 58.95 141.86 -42.20
CA THR A 107 57.60 141.27 -42.14
C THR A 107 57.43 140.11 -43.14
N SER A 108 58.12 140.14 -44.29
CA SER A 108 58.07 139.04 -45.28
C SER A 108 58.68 137.75 -44.71
N GLN A 109 59.85 137.83 -44.08
CA GLN A 109 60.51 136.67 -43.48
C GLN A 109 59.68 136.05 -42.35
N LEU A 110 59.06 136.88 -41.51
CA LEU A 110 58.18 136.39 -40.44
C LEU A 110 56.92 135.72 -41.00
N ASN A 111 56.34 136.24 -42.08
CA ASN A 111 55.23 135.58 -42.77
C ASN A 111 55.65 134.22 -43.35
N ASP A 112 56.83 134.12 -43.95
CA ASP A 112 57.36 132.85 -44.49
C ASP A 112 57.59 131.82 -43.38
N VAL A 113 58.11 132.24 -42.23
CA VAL A 113 58.29 131.38 -41.04
C VAL A 113 56.94 130.91 -40.52
N SER A 114 55.97 131.81 -40.34
CA SER A 114 54.61 131.47 -39.90
C SER A 114 53.94 130.48 -40.85
N PHE A 115 54.06 130.70 -42.17
CA PHE A 115 53.50 129.81 -43.19
C PHE A 115 54.15 128.43 -43.20
N THR A 116 55.48 128.38 -43.07
CA THR A 116 56.26 127.13 -43.05
C THR A 116 55.92 126.31 -41.80
N LEU A 117 55.84 126.97 -40.65
CA LEU A 117 55.47 126.34 -39.38
C LEU A 117 54.05 125.76 -39.47
N LYS A 118 53.08 126.54 -39.93
CA LYS A 118 51.69 126.11 -40.12
C LYS A 118 51.57 124.89 -41.04
N THR A 119 52.28 124.90 -42.16
CA THR A 119 52.27 123.80 -43.12
C THR A 119 52.94 122.55 -42.55
N SER A 120 54.04 122.71 -41.81
CA SER A 120 54.75 121.60 -41.17
C SER A 120 53.90 120.93 -40.09
N ILE A 121 53.19 121.71 -39.27
CA ILE A 121 52.24 121.21 -38.27
C ILE A 121 51.11 120.43 -38.95
N GLN A 122 50.53 120.97 -40.03
CA GLN A 122 49.46 120.28 -40.75
C GLN A 122 49.93 118.91 -41.29
N ILE A 123 51.11 118.86 -41.94
CA ILE A 123 51.68 117.61 -42.45
C ILE A 123 51.93 116.61 -41.31
N ALA A 124 52.40 117.09 -40.16
CA ALA A 124 52.65 116.25 -39.00
C ALA A 124 51.35 115.68 -38.42
N LYS A 125 50.31 116.52 -38.24
CA LYS A 125 48.97 116.09 -37.80
C LYS A 125 48.36 115.08 -38.77
N ASP A 126 48.47 115.31 -40.08
CA ASP A 126 47.95 114.39 -41.09
C ASP A 126 48.66 113.02 -41.05
N ARG A 127 49.98 113.00 -40.84
CA ARG A 127 50.75 111.76 -40.66
C ARG A 127 50.35 110.99 -39.42
N GLU A 128 50.14 111.68 -38.30
CA GLU A 128 49.72 111.08 -37.04
C GLU A 128 48.29 110.52 -37.13
N ASN A 129 47.37 111.27 -37.71
CA ASN A 129 46.01 110.83 -38.00
C ASN A 129 45.99 109.60 -38.92
N THR A 130 46.88 109.54 -39.92
CA THR A 130 47.00 108.37 -40.80
C THR A 130 47.50 107.15 -40.02
N ARG A 131 48.52 107.32 -39.18
CA ARG A 131 49.09 106.22 -38.38
C ARG A 131 48.09 105.68 -37.35
N THR A 132 47.35 106.55 -36.67
CA THR A 132 46.30 106.14 -35.72
C THR A 132 45.17 105.43 -36.44
N PHE A 133 44.71 105.96 -37.57
CA PHE A 133 43.71 105.32 -38.42
C PHE A 133 44.16 103.91 -38.88
N GLU A 134 45.39 103.76 -39.38
CA GLU A 134 45.93 102.47 -39.79
C GLU A 134 45.99 101.46 -38.63
N THR A 135 46.37 101.92 -37.43
CA THR A 135 46.42 101.08 -36.23
C THR A 135 45.03 100.57 -35.87
N VAL A 136 44.05 101.49 -35.75
CA VAL A 136 42.66 101.15 -35.43
C VAL A 136 42.04 100.26 -36.52
N TYR A 137 42.33 100.54 -37.79
CA TYR A 137 41.85 99.73 -38.90
C TYR A 137 42.40 98.30 -38.84
N ASN A 138 43.69 98.14 -38.54
CA ASN A 138 44.31 96.81 -38.43
C ASN A 138 43.79 96.03 -37.23
N GLU A 139 43.56 96.68 -36.08
CA GLU A 139 42.91 96.07 -34.92
C GLU A 139 41.50 95.60 -35.26
N LEU A 140 40.69 96.46 -35.89
CA LEU A 140 39.34 96.12 -36.31
C LEU A 140 39.33 94.96 -37.32
N LYS A 141 40.26 94.97 -38.28
CA LYS A 141 40.41 93.91 -39.28
C LYS A 141 40.75 92.57 -38.63
N ASN A 142 41.67 92.55 -37.67
CA ASN A 142 42.05 91.33 -36.95
C ASN A 142 40.89 90.79 -36.11
N GLU A 143 40.16 91.68 -35.42
CA GLU A 143 38.97 91.32 -34.66
C GLU A 143 37.86 90.75 -35.55
N LEU A 144 37.66 91.33 -36.74
CA LEU A 144 36.72 90.80 -37.73
C LEU A 144 37.10 89.39 -38.19
N ILE A 145 38.37 89.18 -38.56
CA ILE A 145 38.89 87.86 -38.98
C ILE A 145 38.66 86.83 -37.87
N ASN A 146 39.00 87.17 -36.62
CA ASN A 146 38.81 86.28 -35.47
C ASN A 146 37.33 85.93 -35.26
N LYS A 147 36.42 86.91 -35.39
CA LYS A 147 34.97 86.66 -35.29
C LYS A 147 34.46 85.77 -36.42
N ASP A 148 34.94 85.96 -37.65
CA ASP A 148 34.56 85.12 -38.77
C ASP A 148 35.03 83.67 -38.58
N GLU A 149 36.24 83.46 -38.03
CA GLU A 149 36.74 82.12 -37.68
C GLU A 149 35.87 81.44 -36.60
N ILE A 150 35.48 82.17 -35.55
CA ILE A 150 34.58 81.67 -34.50
C ILE A 150 33.22 81.31 -35.09
N ILE A 151 32.65 82.16 -35.93
CA ILE A 151 31.36 81.90 -36.60
C ILE A 151 31.47 80.62 -37.44
N MET A 152 32.56 80.45 -38.19
CA MET A 152 32.78 79.26 -39.01
C MET A 152 32.88 77.99 -38.14
N GLN A 153 33.60 78.04 -37.02
CA GLN A 153 33.69 76.92 -36.07
C GLN A 153 32.31 76.55 -35.50
N LEU A 154 31.52 77.55 -35.07
CA LEU A 154 30.16 77.34 -34.57
C LEU A 154 29.23 76.76 -35.64
N GLN A 155 29.36 77.18 -36.90
CA GLN A 155 28.57 76.62 -38.00
C GLN A 155 28.91 75.14 -38.26
N ILE A 156 30.19 74.77 -38.20
CA ILE A 156 30.64 73.37 -38.35
C ILE A 156 30.10 72.51 -37.19
N GLU A 157 30.23 72.99 -35.95
CA GLU A 157 29.72 72.28 -34.78
C GLU A 157 28.19 72.10 -34.83
N ASN A 158 27.46 73.13 -35.22
CA ASN A 158 26.01 73.08 -35.36
C ASN A 158 25.57 72.10 -36.47
N ALA A 159 26.28 72.09 -37.60
CA ALA A 159 26.04 71.11 -38.66
C ALA A 159 26.27 69.67 -38.17
N LYS A 160 27.33 69.43 -37.39
CA LYS A 160 27.61 68.13 -36.79
C LYS A 160 26.53 67.70 -35.80
N LEU A 161 26.14 68.59 -34.88
CA LEU A 161 25.09 68.34 -33.89
C LEU A 161 23.74 68.04 -34.56
N ASN A 162 23.39 68.74 -35.64
CA ASN A 162 22.20 68.44 -36.42
C ASN A 162 22.27 67.06 -37.09
N GLY A 163 23.44 66.65 -37.58
CA GLY A 163 23.66 65.30 -38.11
C GLY A 163 23.44 64.23 -37.04
N ASP A 164 24.08 64.39 -35.88
CA ASP A 164 23.95 63.45 -34.75
C ASP A 164 22.49 63.37 -34.25
N LEU A 165 21.78 64.49 -34.22
CA LEU A 165 20.36 64.54 -33.87
C LEU A 165 19.50 63.76 -34.88
N GLN A 166 19.74 63.92 -36.18
CA GLN A 166 19.00 63.19 -37.21
C GLN A 166 19.24 61.68 -37.12
N THR A 167 20.48 61.25 -36.88
CA THR A 167 20.80 59.83 -36.66
C THR A 167 20.07 59.28 -35.44
N THR A 168 20.08 60.02 -34.32
CA THR A 168 19.39 59.61 -33.09
C THR A 168 17.87 59.51 -33.29
N ILE A 169 17.27 60.43 -34.04
CA ILE A 169 15.84 60.38 -34.38
C ILE A 169 15.54 59.13 -35.23
N ALA A 170 16.36 58.82 -36.22
CA ALA A 170 16.18 57.64 -37.06
C ALA A 170 16.29 56.33 -36.25
N GLU A 171 17.28 56.23 -35.35
CA GLU A 171 17.41 55.08 -34.44
C GLU A 171 16.21 54.93 -33.50
N PHE A 172 15.70 56.05 -32.98
CA PHE A 172 14.50 56.05 -32.14
C PHE A 172 13.26 55.56 -32.91
N GLU A 173 13.06 56.01 -34.14
CA GLU A 173 11.95 55.56 -34.98
C GLU A 173 12.06 54.07 -35.33
N GLU A 174 13.26 53.59 -35.66
CA GLU A 174 13.51 52.17 -35.93
C GLU A 174 13.20 51.31 -34.69
N ASN A 175 13.68 51.73 -33.52
CA ASN A 175 13.42 51.03 -32.26
C ASN A 175 11.93 51.07 -31.88
N LYS A 176 11.23 52.18 -32.15
CA LYS A 176 9.78 52.29 -31.97
C LYS A 176 9.03 51.32 -32.88
N GLN A 177 9.44 51.18 -34.13
CA GLN A 177 8.85 50.20 -35.05
C GLN A 177 9.10 48.76 -34.57
N LYS A 178 10.33 48.42 -34.16
CA LYS A 178 10.66 47.11 -33.58
C LYS A 178 9.80 46.79 -32.36
N CYS A 179 9.63 47.76 -31.46
CA CYS A 179 8.79 47.61 -30.27
C CYS A 179 7.32 47.35 -30.64
N ASN A 180 6.78 48.07 -31.63
CA ASN A 180 5.42 47.85 -32.11
C ASN A 180 5.23 46.45 -32.72
N ILE A 181 6.20 45.98 -33.51
CA ILE A 181 6.17 44.62 -34.09
C ILE A 181 6.15 43.55 -32.99
N GLU A 182 7.05 43.66 -32.02
CA GLU A 182 7.08 42.73 -30.88
C GLU A 182 5.81 42.82 -30.04
N HIS A 183 5.24 44.00 -29.84
CA HIS A 183 3.97 44.17 -29.14
C HIS A 183 2.82 43.47 -29.85
N THR A 184 2.70 43.61 -31.17
CA THR A 184 1.70 42.90 -31.97
C THR A 184 1.88 41.38 -31.87
N LYS A 185 3.12 40.89 -31.92
CA LYS A 185 3.43 39.47 -31.75
C LYS A 185 3.07 38.95 -30.36
N LEU A 186 3.27 39.76 -29.33
CA LEU A 186 2.91 39.45 -27.95
C LEU A 186 1.39 39.32 -27.80
N ILE A 187 0.62 40.23 -28.40
CA ILE A 187 -0.84 40.15 -28.46
C ILE A 187 -1.28 38.85 -29.16
N SER A 188 -0.71 38.53 -30.33
CA SER A 188 -1.09 37.30 -31.05
C SER A 188 -0.77 36.03 -30.25
N LEU A 189 0.38 35.98 -29.57
CA LEU A 189 0.74 34.85 -28.71
C LEU A 189 -0.19 34.75 -27.49
N GLN A 190 -0.61 35.89 -26.94
CA GLN A 190 -1.56 35.91 -25.83
C GLN A 190 -2.92 35.35 -26.26
N ASP A 191 -3.39 35.69 -27.46
CA ASP A 191 -4.63 35.15 -28.03
C ASP A 191 -4.51 33.64 -28.31
N GLU A 192 -3.36 33.18 -28.82
CA GLU A 192 -3.09 31.75 -29.02
C GLU A 192 -3.08 30.98 -27.69
N ILE A 193 -2.46 31.52 -26.64
CA ILE A 193 -2.48 30.94 -25.29
C ILE A 193 -3.92 30.86 -24.75
N ASN A 194 -4.71 31.92 -24.93
CA ASN A 194 -6.09 31.93 -24.47
C ASN A 194 -6.94 30.87 -25.20
N THR A 195 -6.70 30.70 -26.50
CA THR A 195 -7.35 29.67 -27.32
C THR A 195 -6.94 28.27 -26.84
N LEU A 196 -5.65 28.01 -26.67
CA LEU A 196 -5.13 26.73 -26.15
C LEU A 196 -5.67 26.40 -24.75
N LYS A 197 -5.77 27.39 -23.86
CA LYS A 197 -6.38 27.20 -22.54
C LYS A 197 -7.84 26.77 -22.63
N ARG A 198 -8.59 27.38 -23.55
CA ARG A 198 -9.99 27.04 -23.79
C ARG A 198 -10.12 25.63 -24.35
N ASP A 199 -9.34 25.29 -25.37
CA ASP A 199 -9.33 23.97 -25.99
C ASP A 199 -8.92 22.88 -25.00
N HIS A 200 -7.95 23.17 -24.12
CA HIS A 200 -7.54 22.24 -23.07
C HIS A 200 -8.63 22.05 -22.01
N ALA A 201 -9.32 23.13 -21.61
CA ALA A 201 -10.45 23.04 -20.69
C ALA A 201 -11.60 22.20 -21.28
N GLU A 202 -11.97 22.43 -22.54
CA GLU A 202 -12.95 21.63 -23.27
C GLU A 202 -12.51 20.15 -23.36
N SER A 203 -11.23 19.88 -23.65
CA SER A 203 -10.68 18.53 -23.70
C SER A 203 -10.75 17.81 -22.36
N ILE A 204 -10.40 18.48 -21.26
CA ILE A 204 -10.51 17.96 -19.89
C ILE A 204 -11.96 17.64 -19.56
N GLU A 205 -12.90 18.52 -19.92
CA GLU A 205 -14.33 18.32 -19.68
C GLU A 205 -14.83 17.07 -20.40
N VAL A 206 -14.54 16.93 -21.70
CA VAL A 206 -14.89 15.75 -22.51
C VAL A 206 -14.26 14.46 -21.95
N LEU A 207 -12.98 14.50 -21.55
CA LEU A 207 -12.31 13.38 -20.90
C LEU A 207 -12.98 13.00 -19.57
N SER A 208 -13.37 13.99 -18.77
CA SER A 208 -14.04 13.76 -17.49
C SER A 208 -15.42 13.14 -17.67
N GLU A 209 -16.19 13.57 -18.67
CA GLU A 209 -17.49 12.99 -19.01
C GLU A 209 -17.37 11.58 -19.58
N SER A 210 -16.37 11.35 -20.44
CA SER A 210 -16.05 10.04 -20.99
C SER A 210 -15.66 9.05 -19.88
N LEU A 211 -14.79 9.45 -18.95
CA LEU A 211 -14.39 8.66 -17.79
C LEU A 211 -15.59 8.36 -16.87
N LYS A 212 -16.41 9.35 -16.55
CA LYS A 212 -17.65 9.15 -15.76
C LYS A 212 -18.59 8.16 -16.44
N THR A 213 -18.69 8.22 -17.76
CA THR A 213 -19.56 7.34 -18.56
C THR A 213 -19.01 5.91 -18.59
N GLN A 214 -17.71 5.74 -18.84
CA GLN A 214 -17.05 4.44 -18.79
C GLN A 214 -17.11 3.80 -17.40
N GLN A 215 -16.91 4.57 -16.33
CA GLN A 215 -17.05 4.09 -14.96
C GLN A 215 -18.48 3.60 -14.68
N LYS A 216 -19.51 4.36 -15.11
CA LYS A 216 -20.92 3.92 -14.98
C LYS A 216 -21.20 2.64 -15.75
N ILE A 217 -20.67 2.49 -16.97
CA ILE A 217 -20.84 1.27 -17.78
C ILE A 217 -20.14 0.08 -17.11
N SER A 218 -18.90 0.28 -16.65
CA SER A 218 -18.11 -0.76 -15.95
C SER A 218 -18.80 -1.22 -14.68
N HIS A 219 -19.24 -0.28 -13.83
CA HIS A 219 -19.95 -0.58 -12.58
C HIS A 219 -21.27 -1.32 -12.83
N LYS A 220 -22.02 -0.93 -13.88
CA LYS A 220 -23.26 -1.61 -14.27
C LYS A 220 -23.01 -3.04 -14.75
N LYS A 221 -21.90 -3.28 -15.47
CA LYS A 221 -21.50 -4.63 -15.89
C LYS A 221 -21.10 -5.49 -14.69
N GLN A 222 -20.27 -4.97 -13.79
CA GLN A 222 -19.85 -5.66 -12.56
C GLN A 222 -21.04 -6.05 -11.67
N LEU A 223 -22.02 -5.16 -11.51
CA LEU A 223 -23.27 -5.46 -10.78
C LEU A 223 -24.08 -6.59 -11.44
N LYS A 224 -24.17 -6.59 -12.77
CA LYS A 224 -24.89 -7.64 -13.51
C LYS A 224 -24.19 -8.99 -13.38
N ASP A 225 -22.87 -8.99 -13.49
CA ASP A 225 -22.06 -10.21 -13.35
C ASP A 225 -22.15 -10.75 -11.91
N PHE A 226 -22.05 -9.88 -10.90
CA PHE A 226 -22.22 -10.26 -9.49
C PHE A 226 -23.61 -10.84 -9.21
N LYS A 227 -24.67 -10.19 -9.71
CA LYS A 227 -26.04 -10.69 -9.57
C LYS A 227 -26.23 -12.06 -10.21
N THR A 228 -25.64 -12.29 -11.39
CA THR A 228 -25.72 -13.57 -12.10
C THR A 228 -24.99 -14.68 -11.33
N ILE A 229 -23.82 -14.37 -10.76
CA ILE A 229 -23.07 -15.32 -9.92
C ILE A 229 -23.87 -15.64 -8.66
N GLN A 230 -24.45 -14.63 -8.02
CA GLN A 230 -25.25 -14.82 -6.81
C GLN A 230 -26.50 -15.69 -7.08
N GLU A 231 -27.27 -15.40 -8.14
CA GLU A 231 -28.42 -16.21 -8.54
C GLU A 231 -28.03 -17.67 -8.87
N SER A 232 -26.87 -17.87 -9.50
CA SER A 232 -26.34 -19.21 -9.78
C SER A 232 -25.91 -19.95 -8.51
N GLN A 233 -25.32 -19.25 -7.53
CA GLN A 233 -24.90 -19.83 -6.26
C GLN A 233 -26.10 -20.18 -5.38
N ASP A 234 -27.10 -19.29 -5.33
CA ASP A 234 -28.33 -19.52 -4.57
C ASP A 234 -29.10 -20.73 -5.13
N SER A 235 -29.19 -20.87 -6.45
CA SER A 235 -29.80 -22.05 -7.08
C SER A 235 -29.04 -23.35 -6.72
N LEU A 236 -27.71 -23.32 -6.71
CA LEU A 236 -26.90 -24.49 -6.35
C LEU A 236 -27.06 -24.85 -4.86
N ILE A 237 -27.17 -23.85 -3.99
CA ILE A 237 -27.40 -24.06 -2.55
C ILE A 237 -28.74 -24.74 -2.33
N LEU A 238 -29.81 -24.30 -3.01
CA LEU A 238 -31.13 -24.95 -2.93
C LEU A 238 -31.07 -26.40 -3.39
N ASP A 239 -30.47 -26.68 -4.56
CA ASP A 239 -30.29 -28.05 -5.06
C ASP A 239 -29.52 -28.95 -4.09
N LEU A 240 -28.49 -28.42 -3.43
CA LEU A 240 -27.71 -29.15 -2.44
C LEU A 240 -28.48 -29.38 -1.14
N GLN A 241 -29.30 -28.40 -0.71
CA GLN A 241 -30.17 -28.54 0.46
C GLN A 241 -31.24 -29.62 0.22
N ASP A 242 -31.87 -29.64 -0.95
CA ASP A 242 -32.84 -30.67 -1.32
C ASP A 242 -32.20 -32.06 -1.36
N LYS A 243 -31.03 -32.20 -2.01
CA LYS A 243 -30.27 -33.46 -2.01
C LYS A 243 -29.87 -33.91 -0.60
N ASN A 244 -29.51 -32.99 0.27
CA ASN A 244 -29.14 -33.31 1.64
C ASN A 244 -30.37 -33.76 2.46
N ALA A 245 -31.53 -33.13 2.24
CA ALA A 245 -32.79 -33.57 2.84
C ALA A 245 -33.16 -35.00 2.39
N ASP A 246 -33.05 -35.29 1.09
CA ASP A 246 -33.29 -36.63 0.54
C ASP A 246 -32.31 -37.67 1.11
N GLN A 247 -31.02 -37.32 1.20
CA GLN A 247 -30.00 -38.19 1.78
C GLN A 247 -30.23 -38.43 3.28
N THR A 248 -30.63 -37.41 4.02
CA THR A 248 -30.97 -37.52 5.45
C THR A 248 -32.12 -38.50 5.64
N LEU A 249 -33.18 -38.36 4.83
CA LEU A 249 -34.33 -39.25 4.85
C LEU A 249 -33.95 -40.69 4.49
N LEU A 250 -33.06 -40.88 3.51
CA LEU A 250 -32.54 -42.20 3.15
C LEU A 250 -31.70 -42.82 4.27
N ILE A 251 -30.87 -42.04 4.96
CA ILE A 251 -30.09 -42.50 6.11
C ILE A 251 -31.02 -42.94 7.25
N GLU A 252 -32.07 -42.18 7.53
CA GLU A 252 -33.07 -42.55 8.53
C GLU A 252 -33.77 -43.86 8.15
N GLN A 253 -34.19 -44.01 6.90
CA GLN A 253 -34.77 -45.27 6.40
C GLN A 253 -33.83 -46.46 6.57
N LEU A 254 -32.57 -46.33 6.15
CA LEU A 254 -31.55 -47.38 6.30
C LEU A 254 -31.26 -47.70 7.77
N SER A 255 -31.31 -46.69 8.66
CA SER A 255 -31.14 -46.88 10.10
C SER A 255 -32.29 -47.71 10.70
N VAL A 256 -33.53 -47.41 10.31
CA VAL A 256 -34.72 -48.18 10.70
C VAL A 256 -34.64 -49.61 10.15
N GLU A 257 -34.27 -49.79 8.88
CA GLU A 257 -34.08 -51.12 8.27
C GLU A 257 -33.00 -51.92 8.99
N LYS A 258 -31.85 -51.31 9.29
CA LYS A 258 -30.77 -51.93 10.06
C LYS A 258 -31.25 -52.38 11.44
N SER A 259 -32.01 -51.54 12.14
CA SER A 259 -32.58 -51.88 13.46
C SER A 259 -33.57 -53.04 13.38
N SER A 260 -34.43 -53.05 12.35
CA SER A 260 -35.37 -54.14 12.06
C SER A 260 -34.64 -55.46 11.76
N LEU A 261 -33.61 -55.41 10.91
CA LEU A 261 -32.78 -56.57 10.58
C LEU A 261 -32.02 -57.10 11.82
N ALA A 262 -31.45 -56.23 12.64
CA ALA A 262 -30.78 -56.63 13.87
C ALA A 262 -31.76 -57.32 14.84
N SER A 263 -32.97 -56.78 15.00
CA SER A 263 -34.03 -57.38 15.81
C SER A 263 -34.44 -58.76 15.28
N ARG A 264 -34.55 -58.90 13.95
CA ARG A 264 -34.90 -60.17 13.30
C ARG A 264 -33.78 -61.20 13.42
N LEU A 265 -32.52 -60.78 13.31
CA LEU A 265 -31.35 -61.63 13.53
C LEU A 265 -31.32 -62.15 14.96
N GLN A 266 -31.53 -61.28 15.96
CA GLN A 266 -31.60 -61.68 17.35
C GLN A 266 -32.72 -62.70 17.64
N LEU A 267 -33.90 -62.54 17.02
CA LEU A 267 -34.98 -63.52 17.13
C LEU A 267 -34.61 -64.88 16.51
N LEU A 268 -33.90 -64.87 15.39
CA LEU A 268 -33.42 -66.09 14.72
C LEU A 268 -32.32 -66.77 15.54
N GLU A 269 -31.36 -66.02 16.08
CA GLU A 269 -30.32 -66.53 16.98
C GLU A 269 -30.94 -67.18 18.22
N ASN A 270 -31.86 -66.48 18.90
CA ASN A 270 -32.59 -67.05 20.04
C ASN A 270 -33.37 -68.32 19.68
N SER A 271 -33.98 -68.36 18.49
CA SER A 271 -34.70 -69.53 18.01
C SER A 271 -33.75 -70.69 17.71
N ASN A 272 -32.59 -70.39 17.13
CA ASN A 272 -31.55 -71.38 16.84
C ASN A 272 -30.96 -71.95 18.14
N ASP A 273 -30.64 -71.10 19.12
CA ASP A 273 -30.12 -71.53 20.42
C ASP A 273 -31.13 -72.42 21.17
N ARG A 274 -32.43 -72.07 21.09
CA ARG A 274 -33.51 -72.90 21.65
C ARG A 274 -33.58 -74.26 20.96
N LEU A 275 -33.57 -74.30 19.63
CA LEU A 275 -33.61 -75.56 18.86
C LEU A 275 -32.36 -76.40 19.10
N GLN A 276 -31.19 -75.78 19.21
CA GLN A 276 -29.94 -76.47 19.50
C GLN A 276 -29.97 -77.07 20.91
N SER A 277 -30.48 -76.33 21.90
CA SER A 277 -30.69 -76.84 23.27
C SER A 277 -31.69 -78.01 23.29
N GLU A 278 -32.78 -77.91 22.53
CA GLU A 278 -33.76 -78.99 22.40
C GLU A 278 -33.14 -80.22 21.72
N LEU A 279 -32.35 -80.04 20.67
CA LEU A 279 -31.64 -81.12 20.00
C LEU A 279 -30.67 -81.82 20.96
N ILE A 280 -29.84 -81.07 21.69
CA ILE A 280 -28.92 -81.63 22.69
C ILE A 280 -29.68 -82.42 23.76
N SER A 281 -30.81 -81.89 24.25
CA SER A 281 -31.67 -82.57 25.22
C SER A 281 -32.26 -83.86 24.65
N ARG A 282 -32.79 -83.84 23.42
CA ARG A 282 -33.33 -85.02 22.74
C ARG A 282 -32.27 -86.06 22.45
N THR A 283 -31.08 -85.66 22.03
CA THR A 283 -29.93 -86.56 21.83
C THR A 283 -29.53 -87.21 23.15
N SER A 284 -29.46 -86.45 24.26
CA SER A 284 -29.15 -86.99 25.58
C SER A 284 -30.23 -87.96 26.07
N GLN A 285 -31.51 -87.65 25.85
CA GLN A 285 -32.63 -88.56 26.16
C GLN A 285 -32.57 -89.84 25.33
N LEU A 286 -32.25 -89.74 24.04
CA LEU A 286 -32.12 -90.88 23.14
C LEU A 286 -30.95 -91.78 23.57
N GLN A 287 -29.80 -91.18 23.90
CA GLN A 287 -28.64 -91.93 24.39
C GLN A 287 -28.96 -92.66 25.70
N ALA A 288 -29.58 -91.97 26.67
CA ALA A 288 -30.00 -92.60 27.92
C ALA A 288 -31.05 -93.72 27.72
N ALA A 289 -31.96 -93.55 26.75
CA ALA A 289 -32.92 -94.60 26.39
C ALA A 289 -32.24 -95.79 25.71
N HIS A 290 -31.24 -95.56 24.87
CA HIS A 290 -30.45 -96.60 24.23
C HIS A 290 -29.63 -97.40 25.24
N GLU A 291 -28.97 -96.73 26.19
CA GLU A 291 -28.26 -97.36 27.30
C GLU A 291 -29.20 -98.22 28.16
N LYS A 292 -30.39 -97.70 28.52
CA LYS A 292 -31.40 -98.49 29.24
C LYS A 292 -31.91 -99.70 28.45
N PHE A 293 -32.08 -99.55 27.14
CA PHE A 293 -32.49 -100.66 26.29
C PHE A 293 -31.40 -101.71 26.17
N ASP A 294 -30.14 -101.31 26.02
CA ASP A 294 -29.00 -102.24 25.99
C ASP A 294 -28.82 -102.97 27.33
N ASP A 295 -28.99 -102.28 28.46
CA ASP A 295 -28.98 -102.91 29.79
C ASP A 295 -30.14 -103.90 29.95
N PHE A 296 -31.35 -103.52 29.53
CA PHE A 296 -32.50 -104.42 29.50
C PHE A 296 -32.23 -105.64 28.62
N ARG A 297 -31.68 -105.43 27.41
CA ARG A 297 -31.35 -106.50 26.47
C ARG A 297 -30.33 -107.47 27.08
N LYS A 298 -29.24 -106.96 27.66
CA LYS A 298 -28.22 -107.78 28.35
C LYS A 298 -28.83 -108.56 29.51
N LYS A 299 -29.73 -107.95 30.29
CA LYS A 299 -30.41 -108.63 31.39
C LYS A 299 -31.29 -109.77 30.89
N VAL A 300 -32.08 -109.55 29.85
CA VAL A 300 -32.90 -110.58 29.22
C VAL A 300 -32.03 -111.68 28.62
N GLU A 301 -30.95 -111.34 27.90
CA GLU A 301 -30.01 -112.32 27.33
C GLU A 301 -29.38 -113.18 28.43
N SER A 302 -28.92 -112.56 29.52
CA SER A 302 -28.35 -113.27 30.67
C SER A 302 -29.37 -114.15 31.40
N GLU A 303 -30.58 -113.64 31.66
CA GLU A 303 -31.65 -114.41 32.30
C GLU A 303 -32.07 -115.60 31.42
N THR A 304 -32.21 -115.37 30.10
CA THR A 304 -32.54 -116.42 29.14
C THR A 304 -31.45 -117.48 29.08
N MET A 305 -30.18 -117.08 29.07
CA MET A 305 -29.05 -118.02 29.08
C MET A 305 -29.01 -118.86 30.37
N ASN A 306 -29.28 -118.24 31.52
CA ASN A 306 -29.39 -118.94 32.80
C ASN A 306 -30.56 -119.93 32.81
N GLN A 307 -31.71 -119.56 32.24
CA GLN A 307 -32.86 -120.46 32.09
C GLN A 307 -32.56 -121.64 31.17
N ILE A 308 -31.93 -121.41 30.01
CA ILE A 308 -31.50 -122.48 29.10
C ILE A 308 -30.57 -123.45 29.83
N THR A 309 -29.55 -122.93 30.50
CA THR A 309 -28.59 -123.76 31.26
C THR A 309 -29.29 -124.57 32.37
N SER A 310 -30.26 -123.96 33.06
CA SER A 310 -31.05 -124.65 34.09
C SER A 310 -31.95 -125.75 33.49
N ILE A 311 -32.57 -125.51 32.33
CA ILE A 311 -33.40 -126.49 31.63
C ILE A 311 -32.54 -127.64 31.13
N GLU A 312 -31.39 -127.37 30.51
CA GLU A 312 -30.44 -128.40 30.07
C GLU A 312 -29.95 -129.25 31.26
N GLY A 313 -29.67 -128.62 32.40
CA GLY A 313 -29.33 -129.31 33.64
C GLY A 313 -30.47 -130.21 34.15
N ALA A 314 -31.72 -129.74 34.09
CA ALA A 314 -32.89 -130.51 34.48
C ALA A 314 -33.18 -131.67 33.51
N GLU A 315 -33.09 -131.45 32.19
CA GLU A 315 -33.21 -132.51 31.18
C GLU A 315 -32.14 -133.58 31.38
N GLY A 316 -30.90 -133.20 31.70
CA GLY A 316 -29.83 -134.13 32.04
C GLY A 316 -30.18 -135.02 33.24
N LYS A 317 -30.74 -134.43 34.30
CA LYS A 317 -31.23 -135.17 35.48
C LYS A 317 -32.37 -136.13 35.13
N TYR A 318 -33.40 -135.66 34.44
CA TYR A 318 -34.53 -136.51 34.03
C TYR A 318 -34.12 -137.65 33.11
N LYS A 319 -33.19 -137.42 32.17
CA LYS A 319 -32.69 -138.48 31.28
C LYS A 319 -31.93 -139.56 32.04
N ASN A 320 -31.19 -139.20 33.09
CA ASN A 320 -30.51 -140.16 33.95
C ASN A 320 -31.51 -140.92 34.83
N GLU A 321 -32.55 -140.25 35.32
CA GLU A 321 -33.62 -140.86 36.12
C GLU A 321 -34.48 -141.84 35.29
N ILE A 322 -34.84 -141.49 34.06
CA ILE A 322 -35.53 -142.38 33.12
C ILE A 322 -34.68 -143.63 32.86
N LYS A 323 -33.37 -143.48 32.62
CA LYS A 323 -32.47 -144.63 32.43
C LYS A 323 -32.41 -145.53 33.66
N ALA A 324 -32.40 -144.96 34.86
CA ALA A 324 -32.41 -145.71 36.10
C ALA A 324 -33.73 -146.48 36.28
N LEU A 325 -34.88 -145.83 36.02
CA LEU A 325 -36.20 -146.44 36.07
C LEU A 325 -36.39 -147.54 35.02
N ASP A 326 -35.90 -147.35 33.80
CA ASP A 326 -35.94 -148.39 32.75
C ASP A 326 -35.09 -149.61 33.12
N ALA A 327 -33.90 -149.41 33.71
CA ALA A 327 -33.09 -150.51 34.23
C ALA A 327 -33.80 -151.26 35.37
N GLN A 328 -34.47 -150.52 36.26
CA GLN A 328 -35.23 -151.11 37.37
C GLN A 328 -36.47 -151.87 36.87
N LYS A 329 -37.15 -151.35 35.85
CA LYS A 329 -38.27 -152.00 35.17
C LYS A 329 -37.83 -153.30 34.50
N ALA A 330 -36.70 -153.31 33.81
CA ALA A 330 -36.14 -154.53 33.20
C ALA A 330 -35.90 -155.61 34.26
N LYS A 331 -35.29 -155.24 35.40
CA LYS A 331 -35.05 -156.15 36.53
C LYS A 331 -36.34 -156.72 37.13
N MET A 332 -37.34 -155.88 37.39
CA MET A 332 -38.65 -156.31 37.88
C MET A 332 -39.37 -157.24 36.90
N THR A 333 -39.24 -157.02 35.59
CA THR A 333 -39.86 -157.88 34.56
C THR A 333 -39.21 -159.28 34.53
N GLU A 334 -37.89 -159.34 34.77
CA GLU A 334 -37.15 -160.60 34.91
C GLU A 334 -37.54 -161.36 36.19
N GLU A 335 -37.74 -160.66 37.30
CA GLU A 335 -38.25 -161.25 38.55
C GLU A 335 -39.68 -161.76 38.39
N LEU A 336 -40.56 -161.03 37.69
CA LEU A 336 -41.96 -161.41 37.49
C LEU A 336 -42.08 -162.65 36.57
N THR A 337 -41.28 -162.73 35.51
CA THR A 337 -41.22 -163.93 34.65
C THR A 337 -40.66 -165.15 35.38
N LYS A 338 -39.79 -164.96 36.37
CA LYS A 338 -39.33 -166.04 37.25
C LYS A 338 -40.44 -166.54 38.17
N CYS A 339 -41.17 -165.62 38.81
CA CYS A 339 -42.34 -165.94 39.64
C CYS A 339 -43.47 -166.62 38.84
N GLU A 340 -43.74 -166.20 37.59
CA GLU A 340 -44.75 -166.84 36.74
C GLU A 340 -44.38 -168.29 36.40
N LYS A 341 -43.10 -168.56 36.12
CA LYS A 341 -42.61 -169.93 35.93
C LYS A 341 -42.75 -170.77 37.19
N GLU A 342 -42.40 -170.22 38.36
CA GLU A 342 -42.57 -170.89 39.65
C GLU A 342 -44.05 -171.20 39.95
N ARG A 343 -44.95 -170.26 39.64
CA ARG A 343 -46.40 -170.45 39.78
C ARG A 343 -46.92 -171.57 38.87
N ASP A 344 -46.49 -171.62 37.62
CA ASP A 344 -46.95 -172.64 36.68
C ASP A 344 -46.43 -174.04 37.07
N ILE A 345 -45.23 -174.14 37.65
CA ILE A 345 -44.72 -175.37 38.27
C ILE A 345 -45.61 -175.81 39.44
N LEU A 346 -45.97 -174.88 40.34
CA LEU A 346 -46.85 -175.14 41.49
C LEU A 346 -48.25 -175.61 41.08
N ILE A 347 -48.86 -174.96 40.08
CA ILE A 347 -50.18 -175.35 39.55
C ILE A 347 -50.14 -176.77 38.96
N THR A 348 -49.04 -177.13 38.29
CA THR A 348 -48.88 -178.46 37.70
C THR A 348 -48.73 -179.54 38.77
N ASN A 349 -47.99 -179.24 39.86
CA ASN A 349 -47.86 -180.12 41.03
C ASN A 349 -49.20 -180.31 41.77
N SER A 350 -49.99 -179.25 41.93
CA SER A 350 -51.34 -179.32 42.53
C SER A 350 -52.26 -180.26 41.74
N LYS A 351 -52.31 -180.15 40.40
CA LYS A 351 -53.15 -181.03 39.57
C LYS A 351 -52.74 -182.51 39.61
N GLN A 352 -51.47 -182.81 39.87
CA GLN A 352 -51.01 -184.20 40.07
C GLN A 352 -51.42 -184.75 41.43
N LYS A 353 -51.40 -183.92 42.50
CA LYS A 353 -51.86 -184.31 43.84
C LYS A 353 -53.37 -184.57 43.86
N ASP A 354 -54.17 -183.71 43.24
CA ASP A 354 -55.63 -183.86 43.20
C ASP A 354 -56.08 -185.13 42.46
N LYS A 355 -55.31 -185.55 41.44
CA LYS A 355 -55.58 -186.79 40.69
C LYS A 355 -55.25 -188.05 41.50
N ARG A 356 -54.33 -187.97 42.47
CA ARG A 356 -54.00 -189.06 43.40
C ARG A 356 -55.09 -189.27 44.44
N ILE A 357 -55.70 -188.18 44.95
CA ILE A 357 -56.78 -188.23 45.93
C ILE A 357 -58.03 -188.91 45.34
N SER A 358 -58.39 -188.59 44.09
CA SER A 358 -59.52 -189.22 43.40
C SER A 358 -59.39 -190.73 43.17
N ASN A 359 -58.18 -191.30 43.24
CA ASN A 359 -57.94 -192.74 43.01
C ASN A 359 -57.95 -193.57 44.30
N LEU A 360 -57.91 -192.95 45.48
CA LEU A 360 -57.77 -193.65 46.76
C LEU A 360 -59.10 -194.01 47.44
N GLU A 361 -60.23 -193.40 47.07
CA GLU A 361 -61.52 -193.64 47.76
C GLU A 361 -62.38 -194.80 47.19
N SER A 362 -61.91 -195.54 46.17
CA SER A 362 -62.78 -196.44 45.35
C SER A 362 -62.56 -197.97 45.43
N SER A 363 -61.78 -198.55 46.36
CA SER A 363 -61.71 -200.02 46.47
C SER A 363 -61.32 -200.59 47.84
N LYS A 364 -62.14 -201.53 48.34
CA LYS A 364 -61.94 -202.37 49.54
C LYS A 364 -61.17 -203.65 49.19
N LEU A 365 -60.16 -204.03 49.99
CA LEU A 365 -60.05 -205.30 50.74
C LEU A 365 -58.61 -205.55 51.25
N ASP A 366 -58.56 -205.96 52.51
CA ASP A 366 -57.48 -206.58 53.28
C ASP A 366 -56.27 -205.76 53.74
N LYS A 367 -56.38 -205.44 55.05
CA LYS A 367 -55.38 -205.50 56.11
C LYS A 367 -54.35 -204.36 56.22
N ASN A 368 -54.72 -203.53 57.20
CA ASN A 368 -53.92 -202.92 58.27
C ASN A 368 -52.99 -201.78 57.81
N GLU A 369 -53.51 -200.55 57.84
CA GLU A 369 -53.51 -199.61 58.99
C GLU A 369 -52.09 -199.08 59.23
N ILE A 370 -51.73 -197.93 58.65
CA ILE A 370 -52.13 -196.52 58.93
C ILE A 370 -51.12 -195.87 59.88
N ASP A 371 -50.60 -194.71 59.43
CA ASP A 371 -50.13 -193.49 60.14
C ASP A 371 -49.03 -192.83 59.25
N GLU A 372 -49.25 -191.75 58.49
CA GLU A 372 -49.40 -190.31 58.87
C GLU A 372 -48.22 -189.79 59.73
N GLU A 373 -47.51 -188.69 59.43
CA GLU A 373 -47.75 -187.54 58.55
C GLU A 373 -46.44 -186.76 58.25
N GLU A 374 -46.51 -185.82 57.30
CA GLU A 374 -45.45 -185.20 56.48
C GLU A 374 -45.30 -183.68 56.80
N ILE A 375 -44.10 -183.07 56.60
CA ILE A 375 -43.79 -181.73 56.01
C ILE A 375 -42.46 -181.14 56.53
N GLU A 376 -41.62 -180.74 55.57
CA GLU A 376 -40.15 -180.60 55.56
C GLU A 376 -39.74 -179.25 54.92
N GLU A 377 -38.49 -178.81 55.17
CA GLU A 377 -37.66 -177.85 54.40
C GLU A 377 -38.08 -176.38 54.20
N GLU A 378 -37.51 -175.45 54.99
CA GLU A 378 -37.13 -174.07 54.54
C GLU A 378 -36.27 -173.30 55.58
N GLU A 379 -35.18 -173.89 56.07
CA GLU A 379 -34.41 -173.37 57.23
C GLU A 379 -33.14 -172.53 56.92
N GLU A 380 -32.86 -172.10 55.68
CA GLU A 380 -31.60 -171.38 55.38
C GLU A 380 -31.75 -169.94 54.81
N THR A 381 -32.97 -169.46 54.54
CA THR A 381 -33.19 -168.20 53.78
C THR A 381 -33.46 -166.93 54.61
N GLN A 382 -33.81 -167.02 55.91
CA GLN A 382 -34.19 -165.81 56.67
C GLN A 382 -33.10 -165.12 57.50
N GLN A 383 -31.89 -165.71 57.63
CA GLN A 383 -30.77 -165.00 58.28
C GLN A 383 -30.12 -163.91 57.40
N ASN A 384 -30.41 -163.86 56.09
CA ASN A 384 -29.85 -162.84 55.19
C ASN A 384 -30.63 -161.50 55.15
N PHE A 385 -31.91 -161.50 55.53
CA PHE A 385 -32.71 -160.26 55.55
C PHE A 385 -32.29 -159.29 56.67
N GLY A 386 -31.65 -159.80 57.73
CA GLY A 386 -31.13 -158.99 58.84
C GLY A 386 -29.90 -158.16 58.48
N ARG A 387 -29.15 -158.50 57.42
CA ARG A 387 -27.92 -157.78 57.04
C ARG A 387 -28.16 -156.72 55.96
N GLN A 388 -29.14 -156.92 55.06
CA GLN A 388 -29.50 -155.95 54.02
C GLN A 388 -30.22 -154.69 54.51
N ILE A 389 -30.93 -154.75 55.64
CA ILE A 389 -31.62 -153.56 56.19
C ILE A 389 -30.62 -152.58 56.83
N VAL A 390 -29.47 -153.04 57.31
CA VAL A 390 -28.44 -152.17 57.91
C VAL A 390 -27.58 -151.49 56.85
N GLU A 391 -27.19 -152.19 55.77
CA GLU A 391 -26.41 -151.58 54.65
C GLU A 391 -27.22 -150.57 53.84
N ASN A 392 -28.54 -150.75 53.67
CA ASN A 392 -29.40 -149.76 53.01
C ASN A 392 -29.67 -148.50 53.86
N LYS A 393 -29.31 -148.52 55.15
CA LYS A 393 -29.39 -147.34 56.03
C LYS A 393 -28.18 -146.40 55.87
N GLU A 394 -27.01 -146.91 55.44
CA GLU A 394 -25.80 -146.11 55.23
C GLU A 394 -25.70 -145.50 53.82
N ILE A 395 -26.40 -146.06 52.82
CA ILE A 395 -26.39 -145.56 51.44
C ILE A 395 -27.33 -144.35 51.22
N ILE A 396 -28.29 -144.12 52.12
CA ILE A 396 -29.28 -143.03 52.00
C ILE A 396 -28.90 -141.78 52.83
N ASP A 397 -28.11 -141.92 53.90
CA ASP A 397 -27.81 -140.81 54.83
C ASP A 397 -26.66 -139.88 54.41
N GLY A 398 -25.80 -140.31 53.47
CA GLY A 398 -24.67 -139.50 52.98
C GLY A 398 -25.09 -138.32 52.08
N PRO A 399 -25.85 -138.56 50.99
CA PRO A 399 -26.22 -137.49 50.05
C PRO A 399 -27.25 -136.50 50.61
N MET A 400 -28.11 -136.91 51.57
CA MET A 400 -29.14 -136.02 52.13
C MET A 400 -28.57 -134.94 53.05
N LYS A 401 -27.38 -135.13 53.65
CA LYS A 401 -26.75 -134.10 54.49
C LYS A 401 -26.03 -133.02 53.68
N GLU A 402 -25.45 -133.38 52.53
CA GLU A 402 -24.81 -132.39 51.63
C GLU A 402 -25.85 -131.48 50.96
N ILE A 403 -26.98 -132.03 50.52
CA ILE A 403 -28.06 -131.24 49.89
C ILE A 403 -28.72 -130.27 50.89
N ALA A 404 -28.83 -130.64 52.17
CA ALA A 404 -29.42 -129.75 53.18
C ALA A 404 -28.53 -128.53 53.48
N ALA A 405 -27.20 -128.71 53.51
CA ALA A 405 -26.26 -127.62 53.79
C ALA A 405 -26.19 -126.59 52.64
N ASP A 406 -26.26 -127.03 51.38
CA ASP A 406 -26.22 -126.13 50.22
C ASP A 406 -27.52 -125.32 50.07
N ILE A 407 -28.68 -125.88 50.45
CA ILE A 407 -29.96 -125.16 50.42
C ILE A 407 -29.99 -124.05 51.49
N GLU A 408 -29.40 -124.27 52.66
CA GLU A 408 -29.37 -123.26 53.73
C GLU A 408 -28.54 -122.03 53.32
N HIS A 409 -27.43 -122.23 52.61
CA HIS A 409 -26.57 -121.14 52.14
C HIS A 409 -27.22 -120.28 51.05
N ILE A 410 -28.01 -120.88 50.14
CA ILE A 410 -28.70 -120.14 49.07
C ILE A 410 -29.82 -119.26 49.64
N ILE A 411 -30.54 -119.74 50.65
CA ILE A 411 -31.63 -118.99 51.29
C ILE A 411 -31.09 -117.77 52.06
N GLU A 412 -29.92 -117.88 52.71
CA GLU A 412 -29.33 -116.74 53.43
C GLU A 412 -28.87 -115.61 52.49
N GLU A 413 -28.32 -115.93 51.32
CA GLU A 413 -27.90 -114.91 50.35
C GLU A 413 -29.08 -114.18 49.70
N GLU A 414 -30.19 -114.88 49.43
CA GLU A 414 -31.39 -114.27 48.82
C GLU A 414 -32.09 -113.27 49.76
N ILE A 415 -32.05 -113.52 51.08
CA ILE A 415 -32.60 -112.60 52.10
C ILE A 415 -31.78 -111.31 52.21
N ILE A 416 -30.45 -111.38 52.03
CA ILE A 416 -29.57 -110.21 52.12
C ILE A 416 -29.78 -109.28 50.91
N ILE A 417 -29.91 -109.82 49.70
CA ILE A 417 -30.13 -109.02 48.48
C ILE A 417 -31.50 -108.33 48.52
N LYS A 418 -32.54 -109.01 49.03
CA LYS A 418 -33.89 -108.44 49.12
C LYS A 418 -34.00 -107.28 50.13
N LYS A 419 -33.22 -107.32 51.22
CA LYS A 419 -33.17 -106.22 52.21
C LYS A 419 -32.43 -104.97 51.70
N LEU A 420 -31.49 -105.11 50.77
CA LEU A 420 -30.74 -103.97 50.21
C LEU A 420 -31.51 -103.25 49.10
N SER A 421 -32.45 -103.90 48.43
CA SER A 421 -33.27 -103.29 47.36
C SER A 421 -34.51 -102.50 47.84
N GLU A 422 -34.83 -102.50 49.14
CA GLU A 422 -36.04 -101.86 49.69
C GLU A 422 -35.81 -100.50 50.38
N ILE A 423 -34.60 -99.94 50.38
CA ILE A 423 -34.34 -98.60 50.95
C ILE A 423 -33.94 -97.63 49.83
N ASP A 424 -34.98 -97.15 49.15
CA ASP A 424 -34.98 -96.07 48.17
C ASP A 424 -35.55 -94.78 48.81
N LYS A 425 -34.91 -93.64 48.49
CA LYS A 425 -35.40 -92.24 48.46
C LYS A 425 -35.81 -91.48 49.73
N PRO A 426 -35.38 -90.20 49.78
CA PRO A 426 -36.27 -89.08 50.09
C PRO A 426 -36.61 -88.26 48.83
N GLU A 427 -37.91 -87.98 48.70
CA GLU A 427 -38.54 -87.02 47.78
C GLU A 427 -38.06 -85.59 48.02
N ILE A 428 -37.90 -84.79 46.95
CA ILE A 428 -38.06 -83.32 47.03
C ILE A 428 -39.05 -82.88 45.95
N ARG A 429 -40.18 -82.33 46.42
CA ARG A 429 -41.26 -81.69 45.67
C ARG A 429 -40.84 -80.33 45.11
N VAL A 430 -41.12 -80.09 43.83
CA VAL A 430 -41.27 -78.74 43.25
C VAL A 430 -42.75 -78.38 43.26
N ARG A 431 -43.11 -77.21 43.80
CA ARG A 431 -44.47 -76.65 43.71
C ARG A 431 -44.40 -75.20 43.24
N THR A 432 -44.76 -74.97 41.98
CA THR A 432 -45.18 -73.67 41.46
C THR A 432 -46.71 -73.59 41.51
N ARG A 433 -47.24 -72.44 41.96
CA ARG A 433 -48.60 -71.99 41.66
C ARG A 433 -48.55 -70.48 41.42
N TYR A 434 -48.95 -70.08 40.21
CA TYR A 434 -49.56 -68.79 39.92
C TYR A 434 -51.09 -68.96 40.10
N ASP A 435 -51.76 -67.93 40.61
CA ASP A 435 -53.05 -67.46 40.09
C ASP A 435 -53.43 -66.08 40.67
N PHE A 436 -54.18 -65.33 39.87
CA PHE A 436 -54.55 -63.91 39.95
C PHE A 436 -55.66 -63.57 40.98
N GLY A 437 -55.66 -62.32 41.49
CA GLY A 437 -56.87 -61.48 41.56
C GLY A 437 -57.29 -60.87 42.91
N SER A 438 -57.02 -59.57 43.13
CA SER A 438 -57.87 -58.53 43.77
C SER A 438 -57.23 -57.16 43.60
#